data_AF-A0A3C1MT84-F1
#
_entry.id   AF-A0A3C1MT84-F1
#
_cell.length_a   1.000
_cell.length_b   1.000
_cell.length_c   1.000
_cell.angle_alpha   90.00
_cell.angle_beta   90.00
_cell.angle_gamma   90.00
#
_symmetry.space_group_name_H-M   'P 1'
#
loop_
_entity.id
_entity.type
_entity.pdbx_description
1 polymer ?
#
loop_
_entity_poly.entity_id
_entity_poly.type
_entity_poly.pdbx_seq_one_letter_code
_entity_poly.pdbx_strand_id
1 'polypeptide(L)' 'SMLGVRRESVTEAAGKLQEAGMISYCRGHIEILNRPKLEAQACECYDIV' A
#
# COMPACT_ATOMS: atom_id res chain seq x y z
N SER A 1 -9.33 -5.16 -13.70
CA SER A 1 -9.05 -4.34 -12.50
C SER A 1 -9.32 -5.21 -11.28
N MET A 2 -8.31 -5.58 -10.50
CA MET A 2 -8.39 -6.70 -9.53
C MET A 2 -9.12 -6.36 -8.21
N LEU A 3 -9.39 -5.08 -7.92
CA LEU A 3 -9.98 -4.64 -6.64
C LEU A 3 -11.28 -3.82 -6.79
N GLY A 4 -11.84 -3.67 -8.00
CA GLY A 4 -13.07 -2.89 -8.22
C GLY A 4 -13.00 -1.39 -7.88
N VAL A 5 -11.87 -0.91 -7.35
CA VAL A 5 -11.64 0.48 -6.93
C VAL A 5 -11.07 1.34 -8.06
N ARG A 6 -11.32 2.66 -7.97
CA ARG A 6 -10.77 3.66 -8.88
C ARG A 6 -9.27 3.84 -8.63
N ARG A 7 -8.52 4.19 -9.69
CA ARG A 7 -7.07 4.46 -9.61
C ARG A 7 -6.72 5.60 -8.64
N GLU A 8 -7.63 6.57 -8.50
CA GLU A 8 -7.50 7.68 -7.55
C GLU A 8 -7.39 7.17 -6.10
N SER A 9 -8.23 6.23 -5.69
CA SER A 9 -8.23 5.65 -4.34
C SER A 9 -6.95 4.86 -4.07
N VAL A 10 -6.44 4.12 -5.08
CA VAL A 10 -5.17 3.41 -4.99
C VAL A 10 -4.00 4.40 -4.85
N THR A 11 -4.05 5.51 -5.60
CA THR A 11 -3.02 6.55 -5.53
C THR A 11 -3.01 7.26 -4.18
N GLU A 12 -4.18 7.58 -3.64
CA GLU A 12 -4.28 8.19 -2.31
C GLU A 12 -3.73 7.28 -1.21
N ALA A 13 -4.11 6.00 -1.22
CA ALA A 13 -3.60 5.02 -0.26
C ALA A 13 -2.07 4.84 -0.40
N ALA A 14 -1.56 4.71 -1.63
CA ALA A 14 -0.13 4.61 -1.89
C ALA A 14 0.63 5.86 -1.41
N GLY A 15 0.06 7.06 -1.58
CA GLY A 15 0.62 8.30 -1.07
C GLY A 15 0.79 8.28 0.45
N LYS A 16 -0.25 7.89 1.19
CA LYS A 16 -0.20 7.79 2.66
C LYS A 16 0.86 6.79 3.14
N LEU A 17 0.98 5.64 2.47
CA LEU A 17 1.98 4.62 2.79
C LEU A 17 3.41 5.08 2.46
N GLN A 18 3.56 5.85 1.39
CA GLN A 18 4.84 6.45 1.00
C GLN A 18 5.28 7.56 1.97
N GLU A 19 4.37 8.45 2.37
CA GLU A 19 4.62 9.47 3.41
C GLU A 19 5.01 8.84 4.75
N ALA A 20 4.41 7.69 5.09
CA ALA A 20 4.76 6.93 6.27
C ALA A 20 6.10 6.15 6.16
N GLY A 21 6.78 6.24 5.01
CA GLY A 21 8.07 5.61 4.74
C GLY A 21 8.01 4.07 4.63
N MET A 22 6.84 3.51 4.31
CA MET A 22 6.64 2.06 4.22
C MET A 22 6.89 1.53 2.81
N ILE A 23 6.59 2.36 1.81
CA ILE A 23 6.76 2.04 0.39
C ILE A 23 7.40 3.21 -0.37
N SER A 24 7.94 2.91 -1.55
CA SER A 24 8.26 3.89 -2.60
C SER A 24 7.32 3.63 -3.78
N TYR A 25 6.67 4.68 -4.29
CA TYR A 25 5.77 4.58 -5.44
C TYR A 25 6.24 5.49 -6.57
N CYS A 26 6.49 4.91 -7.74
CA CYS A 26 6.89 5.67 -8.93
C CYS A 26 6.35 5.01 -10.21
N ARG A 27 5.62 5.78 -11.04
CA ARG A 27 5.11 5.36 -12.35
C ARG A 27 4.36 4.01 -12.35
N GLY A 28 3.57 3.73 -11.32
CA GLY A 28 2.82 2.47 -11.21
C GLY A 28 3.63 1.29 -10.65
N HIS A 29 4.88 1.51 -10.27
CA HIS A 29 5.70 0.56 -9.54
C HIS A 29 5.68 0.88 -8.04
N ILE A 30 5.46 -0.15 -7.22
CA ILE A 30 5.50 -0.08 -5.76
C ILE A 30 6.69 -0.93 -5.29
N GLU A 31 7.58 -0.31 -4.53
CA GLU A 31 8.67 -0.98 -3.82
C GLU A 31 8.40 -0.92 -2.31
N ILE A 32 8.55 -2.03 -1.62
CA ILE A 32 8.35 -2.10 -0.17
C ILE A 32 9.66 -1.76 0.52
N LEU A 33 9.68 -0.68 1.30
CA LEU A 33 10.85 -0.23 2.05
C LEU A 33 10.89 -0.84 3.46
N ASN A 34 9.72 -1.03 4.07
CA ASN A 34 9.60 -1.56 5.42
C ASN A 34 8.37 -2.47 5.53
N ARG A 35 8.58 -3.77 5.29
CA ARG A 35 7.52 -4.77 5.33
C ARG A 35 6.89 -4.93 6.72
N PRO A 36 7.63 -5.06 7.84
CA PRO A 36 7.02 -5.17 9.16
C PRO A 36 6.10 -3.99 9.51
N LYS A 37 6.49 -2.77 9.14
CA LYS A 37 5.66 -1.58 9.38
C LYS A 37 4.41 -1.56 8.50
N LEU A 38 4.52 -2.04 7.27
CA LEU A 38 3.39 -2.19 6.35
C LEU A 38 2.39 -3.23 6.84
N GLU A 39 2.87 -4.37 7.34
CA GLU A 39 2.04 -5.43 7.93
C GLU A 39 1.31 -4.93 9.18
N ALA A 40 2.00 -4.20 10.06
CA ALA A 40 1.39 -3.62 11.26
C ALA A 40 0.29 -2.58 10.97
N GLN A 41 0.29 -1.98 9.77
CA GLN A 41 -0.75 -1.03 9.34
C GLN A 41 -1.85 -1.69 8.52
N ALA A 42 -1.65 -2.93 8.06
CA ALA A 42 -2.67 -3.70 7.40
C ALA A 42 -3.76 -4.08 8.41
N CYS A 43 -4.99 -4.27 7.94
CA CYS A 43 -6.02 -4.84 8.80
C CYS A 43 -5.74 -6.32 9.07
N GLU A 44 -6.45 -6.86 10.04
CA GLU A 44 -6.40 -8.28 10.44
C GLU A 44 -6.63 -9.24 9.26
N CYS A 45 -7.28 -8.79 8.18
CA CYS A 45 -7.47 -9.57 6.97
C CYS A 45 -6.16 -9.95 6.28
N TYR A 46 -5.05 -9.28 6.58
CA TYR A 46 -3.74 -9.62 6.02
C TYR A 46 -3.21 -10.96 6.52
N ASP A 47 -3.52 -11.34 7.77
CA ASP A 47 -3.07 -12.61 8.36
C ASP A 47 -3.94 -13.81 7.96
N ILE A 48 -5.10 -13.55 7.33
CA ILE A 48 -6.08 -14.59 6.97
C ILE A 48 -5.74 -15.23 5.61
N VAL A 49 -4.89 -14.60 4.80
CA VAL A 49 -4.56 -15.00 3.42
C VAL A 49 -3.25 -15.76 3.29
#